data_AF-A0A252CXK9-F1
#
_entry.id   AF-A0A252CXK9-F1
#
_cell.length_a   1.000
_cell.length_b   1.000
_cell.length_c   1.000
_cell.angle_alpha   90.00
_cell.angle_beta   90.00
_cell.angle_gamma   90.00
#
_symmetry.space_group_name_H-M   'P 1'
#
loop_
_entity.id
_entity.type
_entity.pdbx_description
1 polymer ?
#
loop_
_entity_poly.entity_id
_entity_poly.type
_entity_poly.pdbx_seq_one_letter_code
_entity_poly.pdbx_strand_id
1 'polypeptide(L)' 'MKDNNIKQEAHKLIDRLPENSTWDDLMYQIYVRQTVEAGLADSKAGNLISVQEVRKKFGLPECSEGDNLPIKVAA' A
#
# COMPACT_ATOMS: atom_id res chain seq x y z
N MET A 1 -10.14 11.49 2.57
CA MET A 1 -9.37 11.64 3.82
C MET A 1 -8.96 13.10 3.87
N LYS A 2 -9.17 13.78 5.00
CA LYS A 2 -8.79 15.19 5.14
C LYS A 2 -7.33 15.36 4.74
N ASP A 3 -7.03 16.34 3.91
CA ASP A 3 -5.67 16.80 3.63
C ASP A 3 -5.10 17.36 4.94
N ASN A 4 -4.64 16.47 5.80
CA ASN A 4 -3.89 16.85 6.99
C ASN A 4 -2.63 17.53 6.47
N ASN A 5 -2.38 18.75 6.95
CA ASN A 5 -1.21 19.54 6.55
C ASN A 5 0.04 18.66 6.59
N ILE A 6 0.78 18.60 5.46
CA ILE A 6 1.97 17.74 5.32
C ILE A 6 2.96 17.92 6.47
N LYS A 7 3.07 19.13 7.02
CA LYS A 7 3.92 19.42 8.19
C LYS A 7 3.45 18.65 9.43
N GLN A 8 2.15 18.60 9.69
CA GLN A 8 1.58 17.89 10.84
C GLN A 8 1.76 16.37 10.71
N GLU A 9 1.60 15.83 9.51
CA GLU A 9 1.81 14.40 9.27
C GLU A 9 3.29 14.01 9.34
N ALA A 10 4.19 14.88 8.85
CA ALA A 10 5.62 14.70 9.02
C ALA A 10 6.02 14.71 10.51
N HIS A 11 5.50 15.64 11.31
CA HIS A 11 5.72 15.65 12.75
C HIS A 11 5.26 14.36 13.42
N LYS A 12 4.02 13.91 13.16
CA LYS A 12 3.52 12.63 13.70
C LYS A 12 4.36 11.42 13.29
N LEU A 13 4.97 11.45 12.10
CA LEU A 13 5.84 10.39 11.63
C LEU A 13 7.17 10.40 12.40
N ILE A 14 7.77 11.59 12.58
CA ILE A 14 8.99 11.77 13.36
C ILE A 14 8.77 11.38 14.83
N ASP A 15 7.65 11.80 15.44
CA ASP A 15 7.33 11.50 16.85
C ASP A 15 7.18 10.00 17.14
N ARG A 16 6.97 9.17 16.11
CA ARG A 16 6.83 7.71 16.22
C ARG A 16 8.15 6.97 15.98
N LEU A 17 9.17 7.65 15.47
CA LEU A 17 10.47 7.03 15.25
C LEU A 17 11.18 6.83 16.59
N PRO A 18 11.85 5.68 16.78
CA PRO A 18 12.82 5.51 17.86
C PRO A 18 13.89 6.62 17.85
N GLU A 19 14.37 7.02 19.03
CA GLU A 19 15.44 8.02 19.19
C GLU A 19 16.76 7.62 18.49
N ASN A 20 16.98 6.33 18.27
CA ASN A 20 18.15 5.80 17.56
C ASN A 20 17.90 5.59 16.05
N SER A 21 16.78 6.06 15.51
CA SER A 21 16.50 5.97 14.09
C SER A 21 17.48 6.78 13.25
N THR A 22 17.85 6.21 12.11
CA THR A 22 18.73 6.80 11.12
C THR A 22 17.93 7.56 10.06
N TRP A 23 18.63 8.30 9.21
CA TRP A 23 18.04 8.90 8.02
C TRP A 23 17.41 7.86 7.08
N ASP A 24 17.97 6.64 7.03
CA ASP A 24 17.43 5.55 6.22
C ASP A 24 16.09 5.05 6.77
N ASP A 25 15.94 4.97 8.10
CA ASP A 25 14.68 4.59 8.74
C ASP A 25 13.57 5.61 8.47
N LEU A 26 13.91 6.90 8.52
CA LEU A 26 12.98 7.98 8.18
C LEU A 26 12.53 7.88 6.71
N MET A 27 13.47 7.69 5.79
CA MET A 27 13.17 7.54 4.36
C MET A 27 12.30 6.31 4.10
N TYR A 28 12.58 5.20 4.77
CA TYR A 28 11.76 3.99 4.66
C TYR A 28 10.32 4.23 5.08
N GLN A 29 10.08 4.91 6.22
CA GLN A 29 8.72 5.23 6.66
C GLN A 29 7.96 6.13 5.67
N ILE A 30 8.64 7.09 5.05
CA ILE A 30 8.06 7.95 4.01
C ILE A 30 7.65 7.10 2.80
N TYR A 31 8.53 6.20 2.35
CA TYR A 31 8.26 5.31 1.22
C TYR A 31 7.06 4.38 1.49
N VAL A 32 6.99 3.79 2.69
CA VAL A 32 5.86 2.94 3.09
C VAL A 32 4.54 3.72 3.07
N ARG A 33 4.52 4.96 3.58
CA ARG A 33 3.32 5.80 3.49
C ARG A 33 2.89 6.06 2.04
N GLN A 34 3.83 6.45 1.18
CA GLN A 34 3.53 6.71 -0.23
C GLN A 34 2.97 5.48 -0.95
N THR A 35 3.56 4.30 -0.71
CA THR A 35 3.10 3.06 -1.33
C THR A 35 1.70 2.65 -0.85
N VAL A 36 1.39 2.85 0.43
CA VAL A 36 0.03 2.63 0.96
C VAL A 36 -0.98 3.61 0.39
N GLU A 37 -0.64 4.90 0.31
CA GLU A 37 -1.52 5.93 -0.25
C GLU A 37 -1.77 5.70 -1.75
N ALA A 38 -0.73 5.36 -2.51
CA ALA A 38 -0.84 4.98 -3.91
C ALA A 38 -1.71 3.73 -4.08
N GLY A 39 -1.47 2.68 -3.28
CA GLY A 39 -2.28 1.46 -3.32
C GLY A 39 -3.74 1.70 -2.96
N LEU A 40 -4.02 2.56 -1.98
CA LEU A 40 -5.38 2.95 -1.61
C LEU A 40 -6.05 3.78 -2.72
N ALA A 41 -5.30 4.66 -3.39
CA ALA A 41 -5.78 5.42 -4.53
C ALA A 41 -6.10 4.51 -5.73
N ASP A 42 -5.21 3.57 -6.06
CA ASP A 42 -5.41 2.58 -7.13
C ASP A 42 -6.61 1.67 -6.85
N SER A 43 -6.76 1.24 -5.60
CA SER A 43 -7.93 0.46 -5.17
C SER A 43 -9.23 1.24 -5.34
N LYS A 44 -9.26 2.53 -4.94
CA LYS A 44 -10.44 3.40 -5.13
C LYS A 44 -10.71 3.71 -6.60
N ALA A 45 -9.67 3.81 -7.42
CA ALA A 45 -9.79 4.05 -8.86
C ALA A 45 -10.23 2.80 -9.63
N GLY A 46 -10.29 1.63 -8.99
CA GLY A 46 -10.63 0.38 -9.66
C GLY A 46 -9.49 -0.17 -10.53
N ASN A 47 -8.26 0.32 -10.36
CA ASN A 47 -7.04 -0.18 -10.99
C ASN A 47 -6.61 -1.50 -10.33
N LEU A 48 -7.49 -2.49 -10.36
CA LEU A 48 -7.29 -3.80 -9.75
C LEU A 48 -7.06 -4.83 -10.85
N ILE A 49 -6.09 -5.72 -10.63
CA ILE A 49 -5.87 -6.90 -11.47
C ILE A 49 -6.49 -8.12 -10.82
N SER A 50 -7.09 -8.99 -11.62
CA SER A 50 -7.67 -10.24 -11.13
C SER A 50 -6.57 -11.21 -10.66
N VAL A 51 -6.95 -12.14 -9.78
CA VAL A 51 -6.04 -13.19 -9.30
C VAL A 51 -5.51 -14.04 -10.46
N GLN A 52 -6.35 -14.30 -11.46
CA GLN A 52 -5.97 -14.95 -12.71
C GLN A 52 -4.86 -14.19 -13.47
N GLU A 53 -5.01 -12.88 -13.66
CA GLU A 53 -4.03 -12.06 -14.37
C GLU A 53 -2.70 -11.97 -13.63
N VAL A 54 -2.72 -11.86 -12.30
CA VAL A 54 -1.52 -11.89 -11.45
C VAL A 54 -0.77 -13.21 -11.67
N ARG A 55 -1.47 -14.35 -11.56
CA ARG A 55 -0.85 -15.67 -11.68
C ARG A 55 -0.27 -15.90 -13.06
N LYS A 56 -0.96 -15.50 -14.12
CA LYS A 56 -0.45 -15.55 -15.49
C LYS A 56 0.81 -14.71 -15.66
N LYS A 57 0.88 -13.52 -15.04
CA LYS A 57 2.06 -12.65 -15.08
C LYS A 57 3.27 -13.26 -14.36
N PHE A 58 3.06 -14.05 -13.31
CA PHE A 58 4.11 -14.68 -12.52
C PHE A 58 4.32 -16.18 -12.81
N GLY A 59 3.65 -16.75 -13.83
CA GLY A 59 3.79 -18.15 -14.23
C GLY A 59 3.24 -19.17 -13.22
N LEU A 60 2.28 -18.77 -12.40
CA LEU A 60 1.69 -19.61 -11.35
C LEU A 60 0.46 -20.37 -11.87
N PRO A 61 0.20 -21.60 -11.39
CA PRO A 61 -0.97 -22.39 -11.79
C PRO A 61 -2.28 -21.72 -11.36
N GLU A 62 -3.35 -21.91 -12.14
CA GLU A 62 -4.68 -21.38 -11.82
C GLU A 62 -5.24 -22.00 -10.53
N CYS A 63 -6.01 -21.21 -9.78
CA CYS A 63 -6.65 -21.73 -8.57
C CYS A 63 -7.98 -22.40 -8.92
N SER A 64 -8.38 -23.39 -8.12
CA SER A 64 -9.74 -23.93 -8.14
C SER A 64 -10.79 -22.80 -8.05
N GLU A 65 -11.96 -23.00 -8.67
CA GLU A 65 -13.03 -22.01 -8.91
C GLU A 65 -13.49 -21.18 -7.69
N GLY A 66 -13.10 -21.52 -6.46
CA GLY A 66 -13.42 -20.78 -5.24
C GLY A 66 -12.53 -19.56 -4.93
N ASP A 67 -11.33 -19.45 -5.51
CA ASP A 67 -10.34 -18.42 -5.09
C ASP A 67 -10.23 -17.23 -6.06
N ASN A 68 -11.12 -17.15 -7.05
CA ASN A 68 -11.03 -16.18 -8.15
C ASN A 68 -11.75 -14.85 -7.88
N LEU A 69 -11.96 -14.52 -6.60
CA LEU A 69 -12.47 -13.21 -6.26
C LEU A 69 -11.38 -12.17 -6.55
N PRO A 70 -11.69 -11.05 -7.23
CA PRO A 70 -10.76 -9.92 -7.25
C PRO A 70 -10.40 -9.58 -5.81
N ILE A 71 -9.17 -9.11 -5.57
CA ILE A 71 -8.77 -8.61 -4.25
C ILE A 71 -9.64 -7.39 -3.95
N LYS A 72 -10.81 -7.64 -3.35
CA LYS A 72 -11.70 -6.62 -2.83
C LYS A 72 -11.06 -6.16 -1.54
N VAL A 73 -10.23 -5.13 -1.60
CA VAL A 73 -9.99 -4.31 -0.42
C VAL A 73 -11.35 -3.72 -0.06
N ALA A 74 -11.99 -4.32 0.94
CA ALA A 74 -13.20 -3.76 1.53
C ALA A 74 -12.84 -2.36 2.02
N ALA A 75 -13.45 -1.36 1.40
CA ALA A 75 -13.45 0.01 1.87
C ALA A 75 -14.18 0.14 3.20
#